data_AF-A0AAV6Z2Z3-F1
#
_entry.id   AF-A0AAV6Z2Z3-F1
#
_cell.length_a   1.000
_cell.length_b   1.000
_cell.length_c   1.000
_cell.angle_alpha   90.00
_cell.angle_beta   90.00
_cell.angle_gamma   90.00
#
_symmetry.space_group_name_H-M   'P 1'
#
loop_
_entity.id
_entity.type
_entity.pdbx_description
1 polymer ?
#
loop_
_entity_poly.entity_id
_entity_poly.type
_entity_poly.pdbx_seq_one_letter_code
_entity_poly.pdbx_strand_id
1 'polypeptide(L)'
;MPFEPDKSQPKEESSSDEPGRAGRGGATADVSEESVRKRIRQSTPSPHRGITPQASPPRFVSVEELMDAAKGVTNMALAHEIVVNGGFQIKPMELPQGSLERTVRDIVHKAFWDSLEAQFGEEPPVYDHAIILLGEIKEALISFLLPGHTRLRDQINEVLDLDLIKQEAENRALDIPKLANFTIGMMGTLCAPARDEEVKKLRDIKEPVPLFRAIFSVLDLMKLDMANFAISSIRPHLMQQSVEYERKKFQDFFEKQPNSLEFVTCWLQESADDLLAKDAASAASSGSLCPISVLNHAYIRLLTWDHERKPFPETVVMDQIRFQEMKLEVTQLTLLGTLLLVLQNSTSPGLSSHAAFMDRMKGLIRVLLEGVGTP
;
A
#
# COMPACT_ATOMS: atom_id res chain seq x y z
N MET A 1 2.30 -35.89 -20.69
CA MET A 1 2.98 -37.15 -20.29
C MET A 1 4.47 -37.02 -20.60
N PRO A 2 5.37 -37.73 -19.87
CA PRO A 2 6.59 -37.09 -19.36
C PRO A 2 7.91 -37.86 -19.66
N PHE A 3 9.01 -37.39 -19.05
CA PHE A 3 10.36 -37.99 -18.96
C PHE A 3 11.24 -37.94 -20.23
N GLU A 4 12.58 -37.85 -20.15
CA GLU A 4 13.52 -37.18 -19.21
C GLU A 4 14.92 -37.07 -19.91
N PRO A 5 16.01 -36.52 -19.31
CA PRO A 5 17.23 -36.16 -20.06
C PRO A 5 18.22 -37.31 -20.28
N ASP A 6 19.06 -37.16 -21.31
CA ASP A 6 20.25 -37.99 -21.53
C ASP A 6 21.48 -37.44 -20.77
N LYS A 7 22.40 -38.31 -20.38
CA LYS A 7 23.59 -38.00 -19.59
C LYS A 7 24.67 -39.08 -19.79
N SER A 8 25.69 -38.77 -20.60
CA SER A 8 26.79 -39.68 -20.92
C SER A 8 28.18 -39.08 -20.59
N GLN A 9 28.97 -39.83 -19.82
CA GLN A 9 30.43 -39.66 -19.67
C GLN A 9 31.14 -40.69 -20.58
N PRO A 10 32.49 -40.66 -20.74
CA PRO A 10 33.33 -41.42 -19.80
C PRO A 10 34.79 -40.92 -19.56
N LYS A 11 35.37 -41.28 -18.40
CA LYS A 11 36.71 -41.92 -18.11
C LYS A 11 37.97 -41.65 -18.99
N GLU A 12 39.22 -41.77 -18.52
CA GLU A 12 39.92 -41.79 -17.19
C GLU A 12 41.47 -41.84 -17.41
N GLU A 13 42.27 -42.11 -16.35
CA GLU A 13 43.75 -42.26 -16.26
C GLU A 13 44.52 -40.93 -16.03
N SER A 14 45.23 -40.68 -14.90
CA SER A 14 46.29 -41.36 -14.11
C SER A 14 47.72 -41.01 -14.59
N SER A 15 48.77 -40.90 -13.74
CA SER A 15 48.98 -41.39 -12.36
C SER A 15 49.98 -40.56 -11.53
N SER A 16 49.89 -40.67 -10.18
CA SER A 16 50.96 -40.62 -9.15
C SER A 16 51.91 -39.39 -9.05
N ASP A 17 52.62 -39.08 -7.95
CA ASP A 17 52.99 -39.85 -6.74
C ASP A 17 52.93 -39.06 -5.40
N GLU A 18 53.08 -39.78 -4.28
CA GLU A 18 52.96 -39.35 -2.86
C GLU A 18 54.38 -39.25 -2.17
N PRO A 19 54.61 -39.39 -0.84
CA PRO A 19 53.93 -38.90 0.38
C PRO A 19 54.84 -38.28 1.50
N GLY A 20 54.21 -37.63 2.49
CA GLY A 20 54.55 -37.83 3.93
C GLY A 20 55.65 -36.96 4.59
N ARG A 21 55.82 -36.97 5.93
CA ARG A 21 55.03 -37.61 7.02
C ARG A 21 55.26 -36.89 8.38
N ALA A 22 54.33 -37.01 9.32
CA ALA A 22 54.34 -36.32 10.63
C ALA A 22 55.29 -36.88 11.71
N GLY A 23 55.59 -36.08 12.74
CA GLY A 23 56.34 -36.43 13.96
C GLY A 23 55.78 -35.72 15.22
N ARG A 24 56.03 -36.22 16.43
CA ARG A 24 55.19 -35.93 17.63
C ARG A 24 55.94 -35.86 18.98
N GLY A 25 56.00 -34.67 19.58
CA GLY A 25 56.08 -34.41 21.04
C GLY A 25 57.40 -34.72 21.79
N GLY A 26 57.57 -34.10 22.97
CA GLY A 26 58.67 -34.37 23.92
C GLY A 26 59.05 -33.13 24.76
N ALA A 27 59.11 -33.24 26.10
CA ALA A 27 59.20 -32.10 27.03
C ALA A 27 60.56 -31.95 27.74
N THR A 28 60.91 -30.73 28.16
CA THR A 28 61.65 -30.29 29.38
C THR A 28 61.83 -28.75 29.29
N ALA A 29 61.54 -27.94 30.31
CA ALA A 29 62.33 -27.64 31.53
C ALA A 29 63.73 -27.05 31.22
N ASP A 30 64.19 -25.93 31.79
CA ASP A 30 63.57 -24.90 32.66
C ASP A 30 64.51 -23.63 32.61
N VAL A 31 64.45 -22.50 33.36
CA VAL A 31 63.81 -22.04 34.62
C VAL A 31 63.48 -20.54 34.48
N SER A 32 62.51 -19.97 35.22
CA SER A 32 62.42 -18.51 35.48
C SER A 32 61.56 -18.14 36.72
N GLU A 33 61.86 -16.99 37.34
CA GLU A 33 61.06 -16.26 38.34
C GLU A 33 60.83 -14.80 37.84
N GLU A 34 59.87 -13.98 38.28
CA GLU A 34 59.61 -13.53 39.65
C GLU A 34 58.09 -13.37 39.95
N SER A 35 57.71 -13.44 41.23
CA SER A 35 56.31 -13.35 41.69
C SER A 35 56.11 -12.27 42.76
N VAL A 36 55.13 -11.38 42.56
CA VAL A 36 54.51 -10.60 43.66
C VAL A 36 53.03 -10.95 43.75
N ARG A 37 52.59 -11.40 44.93
CA ARG A 37 51.26 -11.97 45.19
C ARG A 37 50.47 -11.17 46.24
N LYS A 38 49.15 -11.14 46.04
CA LYS A 38 48.07 -10.93 47.05
C LYS A 38 48.06 -9.61 47.84
N ARG A 39 46.89 -8.95 47.80
CA ARG A 39 46.04 -8.92 49.02
C ARG A 39 44.55 -8.90 48.68
N ILE A 40 43.84 -9.95 49.08
CA ILE A 40 42.36 -10.01 49.08
C ILE A 40 41.86 -9.39 50.39
N ARG A 41 40.71 -8.70 50.34
CA ARG A 41 39.88 -8.41 51.52
C ARG A 41 38.40 -8.65 51.21
N GLN A 42 37.80 -9.58 51.94
CA GLN A 42 36.35 -9.73 52.19
C GLN A 42 36.09 -9.21 53.63
N SER A 43 34.87 -8.87 54.10
CA SER A 43 33.55 -8.82 53.44
C SER A 43 33.08 -7.35 53.34
N THR A 44 31.91 -6.82 53.72
CA THR A 44 30.68 -7.28 54.42
C THR A 44 29.53 -6.30 54.07
N PRO A 45 28.24 -6.71 53.94
CA PRO A 45 27.22 -5.88 53.27
C PRO A 45 26.31 -5.06 54.19
N SER A 46 25.61 -4.07 53.62
CA SER A 46 24.34 -3.49 54.12
C SER A 46 23.54 -2.83 52.97
N PRO A 47 22.22 -2.64 53.11
CA PRO A 47 21.32 -2.76 51.96
C PRO A 47 20.68 -1.46 51.44
N HIS A 48 19.94 -1.61 50.33
CA HIS A 48 18.94 -0.70 49.74
C HIS A 48 19.42 0.64 49.16
N ARG A 49 19.59 0.66 47.84
CA ARG A 49 19.10 1.76 47.00
C ARG A 49 18.38 1.17 45.79
N GLY A 50 17.22 1.72 45.42
CA GLY A 50 16.30 1.11 44.46
C GLY A 50 16.84 1.06 43.03
N ILE A 51 16.42 0.05 42.28
CA ILE A 51 16.68 -0.06 40.84
C ILE A 51 15.70 0.89 40.13
N THR A 52 16.12 2.14 39.92
CA THR A 52 15.53 3.00 38.88
C THR A 52 16.03 2.49 37.53
N PRO A 53 15.15 2.20 36.55
CA PRO A 53 15.58 2.00 35.17
C PRO A 53 16.35 3.25 34.71
N GLN A 54 17.59 3.07 34.27
CA GLN A 54 18.38 4.14 33.67
C GLN A 54 17.76 4.47 32.31
N ALA A 55 17.02 5.58 32.23
CA ALA A 55 16.49 6.06 30.97
C ALA A 55 17.66 6.40 30.03
N SER A 56 17.72 5.74 28.88
CA SER A 56 18.70 6.00 27.83
C SER A 56 18.70 7.49 27.44
N PRO A 57 19.86 8.12 27.18
CA PRO A 57 19.89 9.48 26.66
C PRO A 57 19.05 9.58 25.38
N PRO A 58 18.28 10.68 25.18
CA PRO A 58 17.45 10.84 23.99
C PRO A 58 18.35 10.85 22.75
N ARG A 59 18.19 9.82 21.91
CA ARG A 59 18.91 9.68 20.65
C ARG A 59 18.33 10.68 19.66
N PHE A 60 19.09 11.71 19.32
CA PHE A 60 18.70 12.70 18.32
C PHE A 60 18.55 12.02 16.95
N VAL A 61 17.31 11.73 16.56
CA VAL A 61 16.96 11.20 15.24
C VAL A 61 17.26 12.28 14.19
N SER A 62 17.97 11.91 13.13
CA SER A 62 18.26 12.86 12.04
C SER A 62 17.03 13.11 11.16
N VAL A 63 16.96 14.25 10.48
CA VAL A 63 15.84 14.55 9.54
C VAL A 63 15.77 13.53 8.41
N GLU A 64 16.93 13.03 7.95
CA GLU A 64 17.01 11.95 6.95
C GLU A 64 16.42 10.64 7.49
N GLU A 65 16.79 10.26 8.72
CA GLU A 65 16.27 9.07 9.39
C GLU A 65 14.76 9.18 9.69
N LEU A 66 14.26 10.39 9.95
CA LEU A 66 12.83 10.68 10.09
C LEU A 66 12.10 10.54 8.74
N MET A 67 12.67 11.06 7.65
CA MET A 67 12.09 10.93 6.31
C MET A 67 12.09 9.47 5.84
N ASP A 68 13.16 8.70 6.08
CA ASP A 68 13.21 7.29 5.74
C ASP A 68 12.33 6.41 6.65
N ALA A 69 12.14 6.80 7.92
CA ALA A 69 11.10 6.19 8.76
C ALA A 69 9.70 6.47 8.21
N ALA A 70 9.40 7.71 7.80
CA ALA A 70 8.11 8.07 7.20
C ALA A 70 7.84 7.30 5.90
N LYS A 71 8.80 7.27 4.96
CA LYS A 71 8.73 6.43 3.74
C LYS A 71 8.53 4.94 4.08
N GLY A 72 9.20 4.45 5.13
CA GLY A 72 9.06 3.09 5.62
C GLY A 72 7.65 2.77 6.11
N VAL A 73 7.04 3.68 6.88
CA VAL A 73 5.66 3.55 7.38
C VAL A 73 4.63 3.67 6.25
N THR A 74 4.79 4.60 5.31
CA THR A 74 3.87 4.70 4.15
C THR A 74 3.93 3.46 3.26
N ASN A 75 5.12 2.89 3.06
CA ASN A 75 5.28 1.65 2.28
C ASN A 75 4.73 0.43 3.03
N MET A 76 4.83 0.39 4.37
CA MET A 76 4.20 -0.64 5.19
C MET A 76 2.67 -0.56 5.12
N ALA A 77 2.09 0.62 5.32
CA ALA A 77 0.64 0.84 5.22
C ALA A 77 0.11 0.51 3.82
N LEU A 78 0.82 0.89 2.76
CA LEU A 78 0.43 0.55 1.38
C LEU A 78 0.48 -0.96 1.11
N ALA A 79 1.50 -1.66 1.61
CA ALA A 79 1.59 -3.12 1.48
C ALA A 79 0.44 -3.82 2.23
N HIS A 80 0.14 -3.34 3.45
CA HIS A 80 -0.98 -3.80 4.25
C HIS A 80 -2.33 -3.58 3.56
N GLU A 81 -2.59 -2.38 3.01
CA GLU A 81 -3.81 -2.09 2.25
C GLU A 81 -3.96 -2.99 1.01
N ILE A 82 -2.88 -3.21 0.25
CA ILE A 82 -2.92 -4.09 -0.92
C ILE A 82 -3.24 -5.55 -0.53
N VAL A 83 -2.79 -6.00 0.64
CA VAL A 83 -2.98 -7.37 1.13
C VAL A 83 -4.37 -7.59 1.75
N VAL A 84 -4.81 -6.71 2.65
CA VAL A 84 -6.08 -6.87 3.39
C VAL A 84 -7.27 -6.44 2.53
N ASN A 85 -7.17 -5.33 1.80
CA ASN A 85 -8.23 -4.89 0.90
C ASN A 85 -8.08 -5.57 -0.47
N GLY A 86 -8.76 -6.71 -0.65
CA GLY A 86 -8.85 -7.41 -1.94
C GLY A 86 -9.44 -6.57 -3.08
N GLY A 87 -10.18 -5.50 -2.76
CA GLY A 87 -10.70 -4.51 -3.70
C GLY A 87 -9.78 -3.31 -3.94
N PHE A 88 -8.58 -3.25 -3.35
CA PHE A 88 -7.67 -2.11 -3.49
C PHE A 88 -7.35 -1.81 -4.95
N GLN A 89 -7.59 -0.56 -5.34
CA GLN A 89 -7.28 0.02 -6.64
C GLN A 89 -6.83 1.47 -6.44
N ILE A 90 -5.82 1.90 -7.19
CA ILE A 90 -5.47 3.31 -7.36
C ILE A 90 -6.60 3.98 -8.15
N LYS A 91 -7.23 4.97 -7.51
CA LYS A 91 -8.25 5.85 -8.10
C LYS A 91 -7.59 7.06 -8.78
N PRO A 92 -8.26 7.74 -9.73
CA PRO A 92 -7.85 9.05 -10.21
C PRO A 92 -7.68 10.05 -9.06
N MET A 93 -6.74 10.99 -9.18
CA MET A 93 -6.55 12.06 -8.19
C MET A 93 -7.61 13.15 -8.36
N GLU A 94 -8.76 12.96 -7.72
CA GLU A 94 -9.82 13.97 -7.68
C GLU A 94 -9.48 15.10 -6.70
N LEU A 95 -9.02 16.25 -7.23
CA LEU A 95 -8.83 17.45 -6.41
C LEU A 95 -10.18 18.03 -5.94
N PRO A 96 -10.31 18.42 -4.64
CA PRO A 96 -11.52 19.03 -4.10
C PRO A 96 -12.01 20.22 -4.93
N GLN A 97 -13.32 20.32 -5.11
CA GLN A 97 -13.95 21.42 -5.84
C GLN A 97 -13.68 22.75 -5.12
N GLY A 98 -13.21 23.76 -5.85
CA GLY A 98 -12.82 25.06 -5.28
C GLY A 98 -11.42 25.12 -4.64
N SER A 99 -10.62 24.05 -4.70
CA SER A 99 -9.21 24.10 -4.27
C SER A 99 -8.36 24.95 -5.21
N LEU A 100 -7.46 25.77 -4.64
CA LEU A 100 -6.56 26.64 -5.43
C LEU A 100 -5.67 25.84 -6.38
N GLU A 101 -5.17 24.68 -5.94
CA GLU A 101 -4.36 23.78 -6.78
C GLU A 101 -5.12 23.36 -8.04
N ARG A 102 -6.42 23.05 -7.93
CA ARG A 102 -7.26 22.68 -9.07
C ARG A 102 -7.44 23.86 -10.01
N THR A 103 -7.75 25.05 -9.50
CA THR A 103 -7.87 26.25 -10.33
C THR A 103 -6.57 26.59 -11.05
N VAL A 104 -5.41 26.44 -10.40
CA VAL A 104 -4.09 26.63 -11.04
C VAL A 104 -3.85 25.55 -12.11
N ARG A 105 -4.10 24.27 -11.81
CA ARG A 105 -3.95 23.16 -12.76
C ARG A 105 -4.82 23.35 -14.00
N ASP A 106 -6.11 23.66 -13.80
CA ASP A 106 -7.08 23.89 -14.88
C ASP A 106 -6.69 25.11 -15.75
N ILE A 107 -6.19 26.20 -15.14
CA ILE A 107 -5.69 27.39 -15.88
C ILE A 107 -4.43 27.07 -16.68
N VAL A 108 -3.45 26.37 -16.09
CA VAL A 108 -2.19 26.03 -16.77
C VAL A 108 -2.44 25.06 -17.93
N HIS A 109 -3.26 24.03 -17.71
CA HIS A 109 -3.66 23.10 -18.77
C HIS A 109 -4.39 23.84 -19.90
N LYS A 110 -5.33 24.74 -19.57
CA LYS A 110 -6.01 25.55 -20.59
C LYS A 110 -5.02 26.42 -21.37
N ALA A 111 -4.16 27.18 -20.70
CA ALA A 111 -3.19 28.07 -21.35
C ALA A 111 -2.23 27.31 -22.29
N PHE A 112 -1.81 26.10 -21.92
CA PHE A 112 -1.02 25.23 -22.80
C PHE A 112 -1.79 24.86 -24.07
N TRP A 113 -3.04 24.38 -23.95
CA TRP A 113 -3.80 23.97 -25.12
C TRP A 113 -4.27 25.15 -25.99
N ASP A 114 -4.59 26.29 -25.38
CA ASP A 114 -4.89 27.54 -26.09
C ASP A 114 -3.65 28.01 -26.89
N SER A 115 -2.44 27.81 -26.35
CA SER A 115 -1.17 28.11 -27.06
C SER A 115 -0.86 27.13 -28.19
N LEU A 116 -1.21 25.85 -28.05
CA LEU A 116 -1.09 24.86 -29.13
C LEU A 116 -2.07 25.18 -30.28
N GLU A 117 -3.30 25.60 -29.95
CA GLU A 117 -4.30 26.03 -30.91
C GLU A 117 -3.86 27.30 -31.66
N ALA A 118 -3.24 28.26 -30.96
CA ALA A 118 -2.63 29.43 -31.58
C ALA A 118 -1.50 29.05 -32.55
N GLN A 119 -0.57 28.16 -32.17
CA GLN A 119 0.54 27.74 -33.04
C GLN A 119 0.09 27.06 -34.35
N PHE A 120 -1.02 26.31 -34.33
CA PHE A 120 -1.62 25.76 -35.55
C PHE A 120 -2.37 26.80 -36.40
N GLY A 121 -2.71 27.96 -35.83
CA GLY A 121 -3.35 29.08 -36.53
C GLY A 121 -2.40 30.15 -37.07
N GLU A 122 -1.09 30.03 -36.82
CA GLU A 122 -0.08 30.94 -37.37
C GLU A 122 0.22 30.65 -38.85
N GLU A 123 0.61 31.68 -39.62
CA GLU A 123 1.11 31.55 -40.99
C GLU A 123 2.60 31.94 -41.04
N PRO A 124 3.55 30.99 -41.15
CA PRO A 124 3.37 29.54 -41.22
C PRO A 124 3.07 28.88 -39.86
N PRO A 125 2.44 27.70 -39.84
CA PRO A 125 2.13 27.00 -38.60
C PRO A 125 3.40 26.53 -37.89
N VAL A 126 3.40 26.61 -36.57
CA VAL A 126 4.49 26.17 -35.69
C VAL A 126 4.10 24.83 -35.04
N TYR A 127 5.05 23.91 -34.91
CA TYR A 127 4.80 22.54 -34.45
C TYR A 127 5.47 22.21 -33.11
N ASP A 128 6.18 23.14 -32.47
CA ASP A 128 7.03 22.88 -31.30
C ASP A 128 6.30 22.14 -30.17
N HIS A 129 5.13 22.63 -29.74
CA HIS A 129 4.35 21.97 -28.70
C HIS A 129 3.77 20.62 -29.15
N ALA A 130 3.47 20.45 -30.43
CA ALA A 130 3.01 19.17 -30.98
C ALA A 130 4.13 18.11 -30.98
N ILE A 131 5.38 18.51 -31.25
CA ILE A 131 6.56 17.64 -31.19
C ILE A 131 6.81 17.19 -29.74
N ILE A 132 6.68 18.09 -28.75
CA ILE A 132 6.77 17.76 -27.33
C ILE A 132 5.70 16.73 -26.93
N LEU A 133 4.44 16.95 -27.33
CA LEU A 133 3.34 16.02 -27.05
C LEU A 133 3.54 14.64 -27.72
N LEU A 134 4.09 14.60 -28.94
CA LEU A 134 4.45 13.34 -29.60
C LEU A 134 5.58 12.60 -28.86
N GLY A 135 6.52 13.33 -28.26
CA GLY A 135 7.54 12.76 -27.36
C GLY A 135 6.96 12.20 -26.06
N GLU A 136 6.05 12.91 -25.42
CA GLU A 136 5.36 12.41 -24.22
C GLU A 136 4.47 11.18 -24.53
N ILE A 137 3.81 11.16 -25.70
CA ILE A 137 3.06 9.99 -26.20
C ILE A 137 4.01 8.81 -26.44
N LYS A 138 5.17 9.04 -27.06
CA LYS A 138 6.19 8.01 -27.29
C LYS A 138 6.63 7.36 -25.98
N GLU A 139 7.04 8.17 -25.00
CA GLU A 139 7.48 7.66 -23.69
C GLU A 139 6.34 6.99 -22.91
N ALA A 140 5.11 7.50 -22.99
CA ALA A 140 3.95 6.85 -22.40
C ALA A 140 3.70 5.45 -23.00
N LEU A 141 3.69 5.31 -24.34
CA LEU A 141 3.53 4.02 -25.01
C LEU A 141 4.67 3.05 -24.68
N ILE A 142 5.91 3.56 -24.62
CA ILE A 142 7.09 2.77 -24.24
C ILE A 142 7.04 2.33 -22.77
N SER A 143 6.44 3.12 -21.88
CA SER A 143 6.30 2.79 -20.45
C SER A 143 5.37 1.59 -20.19
N PHE A 144 4.40 1.34 -21.10
CA PHE A 144 3.53 0.17 -21.04
C PHE A 144 4.20 -1.13 -21.54
N LEU A 145 5.36 -1.04 -22.19
CA LEU A 145 6.05 -2.20 -22.76
C LEU A 145 7.01 -2.86 -21.76
N LEU A 146 6.69 -4.11 -21.37
CA LEU A 146 7.61 -4.98 -20.64
C LEU A 146 8.95 -5.12 -21.40
N PRO A 147 10.08 -5.36 -20.69
CA PRO A 147 11.41 -5.43 -21.31
C PRO A 147 11.56 -6.42 -22.47
N GLY A 148 10.74 -7.49 -22.52
CA GLY A 148 10.74 -8.46 -23.61
C GLY A 148 10.05 -8.01 -24.91
N HIS A 149 9.33 -6.88 -24.92
CA HIS A 149 8.55 -6.41 -26.08
C HIS A 149 9.39 -5.58 -27.07
N THR A 150 10.59 -6.05 -27.43
CA THR A 150 11.53 -5.33 -28.32
C THR A 150 10.87 -4.91 -29.63
N ARG A 151 10.28 -5.84 -30.38
CA ARG A 151 9.63 -5.56 -31.69
C ARG A 151 8.60 -4.41 -31.64
N LEU A 152 7.87 -4.24 -30.53
CA LEU A 152 6.91 -3.13 -30.38
C LEU A 152 7.62 -1.82 -30.00
N ARG A 153 8.64 -1.89 -29.15
CA ARG A 153 9.49 -0.75 -28.77
C ARG A 153 10.24 -0.19 -29.98
N ASP A 154 10.78 -1.07 -30.83
CA ASP A 154 11.48 -0.73 -32.06
C ASP A 154 10.51 -0.06 -33.05
N GLN A 155 9.31 -0.63 -33.24
CA GLN A 155 8.26 -0.08 -34.10
C GLN A 155 7.75 1.29 -33.62
N ILE A 156 7.68 1.53 -32.30
CA ILE A 156 7.35 2.86 -31.75
C ILE A 156 8.50 3.84 -31.98
N ASN A 157 9.75 3.42 -31.79
CA ASN A 157 10.92 4.26 -32.01
C ASN A 157 11.11 4.69 -33.47
N GLU A 158 10.82 3.79 -34.42
CA GLU A 158 10.90 4.04 -35.86
C GLU A 158 9.83 5.04 -36.35
N VAL A 159 8.58 4.91 -35.88
CA VAL A 159 7.46 5.74 -36.35
C VAL A 159 7.33 7.06 -35.57
N LEU A 160 7.74 7.09 -34.30
CA LEU A 160 7.79 8.29 -33.47
C LEU A 160 9.25 8.75 -33.28
N ASP A 161 10.03 8.83 -34.36
CA ASP A 161 11.34 9.50 -34.33
C ASP A 161 11.15 11.02 -34.29
N LEU A 162 11.58 11.66 -33.20
CA LEU A 162 11.38 13.08 -32.96
C LEU A 162 12.31 13.96 -33.82
N ASP A 163 13.50 13.46 -34.19
CA ASP A 163 14.42 14.19 -35.06
C ASP A 163 13.91 14.17 -36.51
N LEU A 164 13.31 13.05 -36.94
CA LEU A 164 12.63 12.96 -38.24
C LEU A 164 11.34 13.79 -38.27
N ILE A 165 10.47 13.67 -37.25
CA ILE A 165 9.23 14.45 -37.14
C ILE A 165 9.51 15.96 -37.14
N LYS A 166 10.59 16.40 -36.50
CA LYS A 166 11.04 17.80 -36.55
C LYS A 166 11.47 18.22 -37.95
N GLN A 167 12.23 17.39 -38.67
CA GLN A 167 12.61 17.64 -40.06
C GLN A 167 11.38 17.68 -40.99
N GLU A 168 10.39 16.79 -40.79
CA GLU A 168 9.12 16.84 -41.52
C GLU A 168 8.33 18.13 -41.21
N ALA A 169 8.35 18.62 -39.97
CA ALA A 169 7.71 19.88 -39.59
C ALA A 169 8.38 21.10 -40.25
N GLU A 170 9.72 21.21 -40.16
CA GLU A 170 10.50 22.30 -40.77
C GLU A 170 10.29 22.37 -42.30
N ASN A 171 10.13 21.22 -42.96
CA ASN A 171 9.86 21.12 -44.40
C ASN A 171 8.37 21.14 -44.78
N ARG A 172 7.45 21.35 -43.81
CA ARG A 172 5.98 21.34 -43.99
C ARG A 172 5.41 20.04 -44.61
N ALA A 173 6.05 18.92 -44.32
CA ALA A 173 5.67 17.58 -44.77
C ALA A 173 4.96 16.73 -43.69
N LEU A 174 4.88 17.23 -42.45
CA LEU A 174 4.38 16.49 -41.29
C LEU A 174 2.89 16.10 -41.40
N ASP A 175 2.62 14.79 -41.37
CA ASP A 175 1.28 14.20 -41.40
C ASP A 175 0.80 13.81 -39.99
N ILE A 176 0.21 14.79 -39.28
CA ILE A 176 -0.37 14.57 -37.94
C ILE A 176 -1.46 13.47 -37.95
N PRO A 177 -2.41 13.42 -38.91
CA PRO A 177 -3.37 12.32 -39.01
C PRO A 177 -2.74 10.92 -39.08
N LYS A 178 -1.66 10.73 -39.86
CA LYS A 178 -0.92 9.46 -39.94
C LYS A 178 -0.29 9.07 -38.60
N LEU A 179 0.38 10.01 -37.94
CA LEU A 179 1.00 9.77 -36.62
C LEU A 179 -0.06 9.46 -35.55
N ALA A 180 -1.17 10.20 -35.53
CA ALA A 180 -2.26 9.94 -34.60
C ALA A 180 -2.94 8.58 -34.86
N ASN A 181 -3.16 8.18 -36.12
CA ASN A 181 -3.69 6.84 -36.44
C ASN A 181 -2.74 5.72 -36.01
N PHE A 182 -1.42 5.90 -36.12
CA PHE A 182 -0.44 4.97 -35.55
C PHE A 182 -0.55 4.89 -34.02
N THR A 183 -0.58 6.05 -33.34
CA THR A 183 -0.75 6.13 -31.88
C THR A 183 -2.02 5.42 -31.41
N ILE A 184 -3.18 5.70 -32.02
CA ILE A 184 -4.47 5.06 -31.69
C ILE A 184 -4.41 3.55 -31.97
N GLY A 185 -3.73 3.13 -33.05
CA GLY A 185 -3.50 1.71 -33.36
C GLY A 185 -2.65 1.01 -32.29
N MET A 186 -1.57 1.65 -31.83
CA MET A 186 -0.72 1.13 -30.77
C MET A 186 -1.44 1.10 -29.42
N MET A 187 -2.18 2.15 -29.06
CA MET A 187 -3.04 2.19 -27.88
C MET A 187 -4.06 1.03 -27.89
N GLY A 188 -4.76 0.82 -29.01
CA GLY A 188 -5.68 -0.30 -29.21
C GLY A 188 -5.04 -1.69 -29.26
N THR A 189 -3.70 -1.77 -29.24
CA THR A 189 -2.94 -3.03 -29.13
C THR A 189 -2.41 -3.25 -27.70
N LEU A 190 -2.40 -2.21 -26.86
CA LEU A 190 -1.84 -2.21 -25.51
C LEU A 190 -2.90 -2.00 -24.39
N CYS A 191 -4.11 -1.56 -24.73
CA CYS A 191 -5.17 -1.31 -23.76
C CYS A 191 -5.89 -2.60 -23.31
N ALA A 192 -6.53 -2.54 -22.15
CA ALA A 192 -7.46 -3.59 -21.73
C ALA A 192 -8.77 -3.49 -22.54
N PRO A 193 -9.49 -4.61 -22.82
CA PRO A 193 -10.73 -4.61 -23.62
C PRO A 193 -11.84 -3.66 -23.14
N ALA A 194 -11.82 -3.27 -21.86
CA ALA A 194 -12.73 -2.28 -21.30
C ALA A 194 -12.51 -0.84 -21.81
N ARG A 195 -11.42 -0.59 -22.55
CA ARG A 195 -11.07 0.73 -23.14
C ARG A 195 -11.27 0.78 -24.65
N ASP A 196 -11.58 -0.33 -25.31
CA ASP A 196 -11.73 -0.41 -26.77
C ASP A 196 -12.74 0.60 -27.31
N GLU A 197 -13.84 0.87 -26.58
CA GLU A 197 -14.82 1.88 -26.96
C GLU A 197 -14.31 3.32 -26.84
N GLU A 198 -13.41 3.62 -25.89
CA GLU A 198 -12.77 4.94 -25.81
C GLU A 198 -11.73 5.11 -26.93
N VAL A 199 -10.94 4.06 -27.22
CA VAL A 199 -9.97 4.04 -28.33
C VAL A 199 -10.66 4.15 -29.71
N LYS A 200 -11.89 3.66 -29.85
CA LYS A 200 -12.72 3.89 -31.05
C LYS A 200 -13.09 5.37 -31.21
N LYS A 201 -13.59 6.04 -30.16
CA LYS A 201 -13.98 7.46 -30.20
C LYS A 201 -12.83 8.38 -30.63
N LEU A 202 -11.57 8.03 -30.30
CA LEU A 202 -10.40 8.79 -30.77
C LEU A 202 -10.31 8.88 -32.31
N ARG A 203 -10.89 7.92 -33.05
CA ARG A 203 -10.85 7.90 -34.53
C ARG A 203 -11.89 8.82 -35.18
N ASP A 204 -12.91 9.25 -34.42
CA ASP A 204 -13.94 10.15 -34.92
C ASP A 204 -13.50 11.63 -34.84
N ILE A 205 -12.51 11.94 -34.00
CA ILE A 205 -11.98 13.29 -33.77
C ILE A 205 -10.97 13.64 -34.88
N LYS A 206 -11.27 14.69 -35.65
CA LYS A 206 -10.44 15.12 -36.80
C LYS A 206 -9.57 16.34 -36.54
N GLU A 207 -9.88 17.11 -35.49
CA GLU A 207 -9.16 18.32 -35.12
C GLU A 207 -7.96 17.97 -34.23
N PRO A 208 -6.75 18.50 -34.49
CA PRO A 208 -5.53 18.03 -33.83
C PRO A 208 -5.51 18.32 -32.33
N VAL A 209 -5.96 19.50 -31.88
CA VAL A 209 -5.93 19.88 -30.46
C VAL A 209 -6.92 19.05 -29.62
N PRO A 210 -8.21 18.87 -30.00
CA PRO A 210 -9.09 17.93 -29.34
C PRO A 210 -8.59 16.47 -29.39
N LEU A 211 -7.96 16.07 -30.49
CA LEU A 211 -7.43 14.71 -30.64
C LEU A 211 -6.27 14.43 -29.68
N PHE A 212 -5.30 15.34 -29.55
CA PHE A 212 -4.26 15.24 -28.53
C PHE A 212 -4.85 15.22 -27.11
N ARG A 213 -5.77 16.15 -26.78
CA ARG A 213 -6.46 16.17 -25.46
C ARG A 213 -7.11 14.81 -25.14
N ALA A 214 -7.79 14.20 -26.11
CA ALA A 214 -8.46 12.91 -25.94
C ALA A 214 -7.47 11.73 -25.83
N ILE A 215 -6.39 11.72 -26.64
CA ILE A 215 -5.31 10.73 -26.55
C ILE A 215 -4.70 10.71 -25.15
N PHE A 216 -4.32 11.87 -24.61
CA PHE A 216 -3.75 11.96 -23.25
C PHE A 216 -4.75 11.50 -22.18
N SER A 217 -6.03 11.87 -22.29
CA SER A 217 -7.06 11.40 -21.36
C SER A 217 -7.22 9.87 -21.35
N VAL A 218 -7.01 9.20 -22.48
CA VAL A 218 -7.04 7.72 -22.55
C VAL A 218 -5.71 7.11 -22.09
N LEU A 219 -4.56 7.73 -22.40
CA LEU A 219 -3.25 7.30 -21.89
C LEU A 219 -3.18 7.34 -20.35
N ASP A 220 -3.75 8.36 -19.70
CA ASP A 220 -3.78 8.44 -18.23
C ASP A 220 -4.68 7.38 -17.59
N LEU A 221 -5.79 7.01 -18.26
CA LEU A 221 -6.60 5.86 -17.87
C LEU A 221 -5.82 4.55 -18.06
N MET A 222 -5.05 4.40 -19.14
CA MET A 222 -4.18 3.23 -19.36
C MET A 222 -3.06 3.12 -18.30
N LYS A 223 -2.49 4.24 -17.83
CA LYS A 223 -1.53 4.26 -16.70
C LYS A 223 -2.16 3.71 -15.41
N LEU A 224 -3.39 4.13 -15.10
CA LEU A 224 -4.14 3.61 -13.94
C LEU A 224 -4.50 2.13 -14.09
N ASP A 225 -4.96 1.71 -15.27
CA ASP A 225 -5.27 0.30 -15.56
C ASP A 225 -4.03 -0.60 -15.40
N MET A 226 -2.86 -0.16 -15.92
CA MET A 226 -1.59 -0.86 -15.77
C MET A 226 -1.11 -0.93 -14.32
N ALA A 227 -1.22 0.16 -13.55
CA ALA A 227 -0.85 0.15 -12.13
C ALA A 227 -1.76 -0.79 -11.31
N ASN A 228 -3.06 -0.77 -11.58
CA ASN A 228 -4.04 -1.66 -10.94
C ASN A 228 -3.83 -3.14 -11.34
N PHE A 229 -3.45 -3.41 -12.59
CA PHE A 229 -3.07 -4.74 -13.06
C PHE A 229 -1.78 -5.23 -12.37
N ALA A 230 -0.77 -4.36 -12.22
CA ALA A 230 0.47 -4.70 -11.53
C ALA A 230 0.24 -5.02 -10.05
N ILE A 231 -0.57 -4.21 -9.34
CA ILE A 231 -0.99 -4.48 -7.96
C ILE A 231 -1.72 -5.82 -7.84
N SER A 232 -2.70 -6.07 -8.73
CA SER A 232 -3.46 -7.32 -8.75
C SER A 232 -2.57 -8.54 -9.00
N SER A 233 -1.52 -8.38 -9.82
CA SER A 233 -0.56 -9.42 -10.17
C SER A 233 0.46 -9.71 -9.06
N ILE A 234 0.89 -8.70 -8.29
CA ILE A 234 1.86 -8.87 -7.20
C ILE A 234 1.19 -9.24 -5.86
N ARG A 235 -0.11 -8.93 -5.66
CA ARG A 235 -0.86 -9.25 -4.43
C ARG A 235 -0.68 -10.70 -3.95
N PRO A 236 -0.75 -11.76 -4.78
CA PRO A 236 -0.56 -13.14 -4.31
C PRO A 236 0.82 -13.40 -3.69
N HIS A 237 1.86 -12.69 -4.15
CA HIS A 237 3.21 -12.77 -3.60
C HIS A 237 3.35 -11.92 -2.33
N LEU A 238 2.74 -10.73 -2.28
CA LEU A 238 2.69 -9.91 -1.06
C LEU A 238 1.97 -10.65 0.07
N MET A 239 0.84 -11.31 -0.21
CA MET A 239 0.12 -12.11 0.79
C MET A 239 1.02 -13.18 1.44
N GLN A 240 1.86 -13.86 0.66
CA GLN A 240 2.77 -14.92 1.13
C GLN A 240 3.90 -14.44 2.05
N GLN A 241 4.21 -13.14 2.08
CA GLN A 241 5.33 -12.58 2.88
C GLN A 241 4.90 -11.40 3.77
N SER A 242 3.59 -11.11 3.80
CA SER A 242 2.98 -9.97 4.49
C SER A 242 3.28 -9.98 5.99
N VAL A 243 3.06 -11.12 6.65
CA VAL A 243 3.22 -11.29 8.11
C VAL A 243 4.68 -11.11 8.53
N GLU A 244 5.63 -11.64 7.76
CA GLU A 244 7.07 -11.47 8.01
C GLU A 244 7.52 -10.03 7.76
N TYR A 245 6.99 -9.40 6.71
CA TYR A 245 7.31 -8.02 6.35
C TYR A 245 6.78 -7.01 7.37
N GLU A 246 5.51 -7.10 7.74
CA GLU A 246 4.89 -6.26 8.78
C GLU A 246 5.57 -6.48 10.13
N ARG A 247 5.77 -7.74 10.56
CA ARG A 247 6.49 -8.05 11.81
C ARG A 247 7.89 -7.42 11.82
N LYS A 248 8.63 -7.53 10.72
CA LYS A 248 9.97 -6.93 10.61
C LYS A 248 9.89 -5.41 10.65
N LYS A 249 8.96 -4.78 9.92
CA LYS A 249 8.83 -3.32 9.88
C LYS A 249 8.37 -2.73 11.21
N PHE A 250 7.49 -3.43 11.93
CA PHE A 250 7.09 -3.06 13.28
C PHE A 250 8.26 -3.21 14.27
N GLN A 251 9.10 -4.25 14.14
CA GLN A 251 10.32 -4.41 14.93
C GLN A 251 11.36 -3.31 14.60
N ASP A 252 11.62 -3.01 13.32
CA ASP A 252 12.47 -1.91 12.85
C ASP A 252 12.02 -0.55 13.45
N PHE A 253 10.71 -0.37 13.65
CA PHE A 253 10.12 0.83 14.24
C PHE A 253 10.24 0.85 15.78
N PHE A 254 9.90 -0.25 16.45
CA PHE A 254 9.96 -0.37 17.90
C PHE A 254 11.40 -0.19 18.45
N GLU A 255 12.41 -0.70 17.74
CA GLU A 255 13.83 -0.51 18.10
C GLU A 255 14.28 0.95 18.00
N LYS A 256 13.60 1.77 17.20
CA LYS A 256 13.84 3.22 17.11
C LYS A 256 13.06 4.02 18.17
N GLN A 257 11.91 3.52 18.61
CA GLN A 257 11.02 4.21 19.56
C GLN A 257 10.58 3.26 20.70
N PRO A 258 11.43 2.98 21.70
CA PRO A 258 11.16 1.95 22.73
C PRO A 258 9.95 2.23 23.65
N ASN A 259 9.38 3.44 23.62
CA ASN A 259 8.17 3.82 24.35
C ASN A 259 6.91 3.88 23.45
N SER A 260 6.91 3.25 22.27
CA SER A 260 5.81 3.34 21.28
C SER A 260 4.64 2.35 21.48
N LEU A 261 4.35 1.94 22.73
CA LEU A 261 3.32 0.94 23.05
C LEU A 261 2.45 1.36 24.25
N GLU A 262 2.37 2.66 24.54
CA GLU A 262 1.61 3.19 25.66
C GLU A 262 0.10 3.01 25.42
N PHE A 263 -0.40 3.25 24.19
CA PHE A 263 -1.83 3.10 23.89
C PHE A 263 -2.25 1.62 23.84
N VAL A 264 -1.43 0.73 23.25
CA VAL A 264 -1.60 -0.74 23.32
C VAL A 264 -1.65 -1.24 24.77
N THR A 265 -0.73 -0.75 25.62
CA THR A 265 -0.66 -1.19 27.02
C THR A 265 -1.91 -0.77 27.79
N CYS A 266 -2.33 0.50 27.67
CA CYS A 266 -3.55 0.99 28.32
C CYS A 266 -4.82 0.32 27.76
N TRP A 267 -4.91 0.08 26.44
CA TRP A 267 -6.05 -0.60 25.81
C TRP A 267 -6.23 -2.03 26.33
N LEU A 268 -5.15 -2.80 26.47
CA LEU A 268 -5.18 -4.16 26.99
C LEU A 268 -5.42 -4.20 28.50
N GLN A 269 -4.87 -3.25 29.27
CA GLN A 269 -5.14 -3.12 30.71
C GLN A 269 -6.62 -2.79 30.98
N GLU A 270 -7.15 -1.72 30.35
CA GLU A 270 -8.57 -1.37 30.45
C GLU A 270 -9.48 -2.56 30.09
N SER A 271 -9.10 -3.34 29.08
CA SER A 271 -9.88 -4.50 28.62
C SER A 271 -9.78 -5.71 29.55
N ALA A 272 -8.66 -5.88 30.26
CA ALA A 272 -8.52 -6.90 31.31
C ALA A 272 -9.32 -6.53 32.56
N ASP A 273 -9.22 -5.28 33.02
CA ASP A 273 -9.99 -4.77 34.17
C ASP A 273 -11.51 -4.84 33.91
N ASP A 274 -11.94 -4.55 32.68
CA ASP A 274 -13.33 -4.70 32.25
C ASP A 274 -13.83 -6.15 32.31
N LEU A 275 -12.97 -7.14 32.06
CA LEU A 275 -13.33 -8.55 32.21
C LEU A 275 -13.36 -8.95 33.68
N LEU A 276 -12.33 -8.58 34.47
CA LEU A 276 -12.31 -8.82 35.92
C LEU A 276 -13.53 -8.23 36.63
N ALA A 277 -14.02 -7.05 36.22
CA ALA A 277 -15.23 -6.44 36.77
C ALA A 277 -16.51 -7.23 36.44
N LYS A 278 -16.59 -7.84 35.25
CA LYS A 278 -17.74 -8.67 34.83
C LYS A 278 -17.70 -10.05 35.49
N ASP A 279 -16.51 -10.66 35.56
CA ASP A 279 -16.26 -11.94 36.23
C ASP A 279 -16.34 -11.83 37.76
N ALA A 280 -16.16 -10.64 38.35
CA ALA A 280 -16.44 -10.41 39.77
C ALA A 280 -17.96 -10.27 40.08
N ALA A 281 -18.76 -9.82 39.09
CA ALA A 281 -20.22 -9.76 39.22
C ALA A 281 -20.89 -11.12 38.98
N SER A 282 -20.27 -11.99 38.18
CA SER A 282 -20.64 -13.40 38.03
C SER A 282 -19.95 -14.23 39.11
N ALA A 283 -20.67 -14.73 40.12
CA ALA A 283 -20.10 -15.33 41.34
C ALA A 283 -19.41 -16.71 41.16
N ALA A 284 -18.73 -16.96 40.03
CA ALA A 284 -18.16 -18.24 39.64
C ALA A 284 -16.90 -18.14 38.74
N SER A 285 -15.83 -17.47 39.18
CA SER A 285 -14.47 -18.07 39.20
C SER A 285 -13.40 -17.13 39.77
N SER A 286 -12.42 -17.70 40.48
CA SER A 286 -11.13 -17.05 40.77
C SER A 286 -10.08 -17.53 39.77
N GLY A 287 -10.37 -17.35 38.48
CA GLY A 287 -9.51 -17.79 37.37
C GLY A 287 -8.52 -16.71 36.93
N SER A 288 -7.32 -17.13 36.51
CA SER A 288 -6.46 -16.25 35.71
C SER A 288 -7.13 -16.01 34.36
N LEU A 289 -7.29 -14.74 33.95
CA LEU A 289 -7.82 -14.42 32.63
C LEU A 289 -6.96 -15.07 31.53
N CYS A 290 -7.64 -15.65 30.53
CA CYS A 290 -6.96 -16.17 29.34
C CYS A 290 -6.54 -14.99 28.45
N PRO A 291 -5.26 -14.88 28.03
CA PRO A 291 -4.81 -13.75 27.19
C PRO A 291 -5.60 -13.61 25.88
N ILE A 292 -6.06 -14.72 25.31
CA ILE A 292 -6.92 -14.73 24.10
C ILE A 292 -8.30 -14.12 24.40
N SER A 293 -8.85 -14.34 25.60
CA SER A 293 -10.12 -13.73 26.01
C SER A 293 -9.99 -12.22 26.21
N VAL A 294 -8.89 -11.76 26.83
CA VAL A 294 -8.57 -10.33 26.95
C VAL A 294 -8.43 -9.69 25.58
N LEU A 295 -7.67 -10.31 24.66
CA LEU A 295 -7.45 -9.79 23.31
C LEU A 295 -8.75 -9.72 22.49
N ASN A 296 -9.59 -10.77 22.56
CA ASN A 296 -10.89 -10.78 21.89
C ASN A 296 -11.82 -9.69 22.44
N HIS A 297 -11.87 -9.51 23.77
CA HIS A 297 -12.65 -8.43 24.38
C HIS A 297 -12.11 -7.05 23.99
N ALA A 298 -10.79 -6.88 23.94
CA ALA A 298 -10.15 -5.64 23.55
C ALA A 298 -10.48 -5.23 22.09
N TYR A 299 -10.47 -6.18 21.15
CA TYR A 299 -10.91 -5.94 19.77
C TYR A 299 -12.40 -5.62 19.65
N ILE A 300 -13.27 -6.35 20.37
CA ILE A 300 -14.72 -6.05 20.39
C ILE A 300 -14.97 -4.65 20.99
N ARG A 301 -14.22 -4.28 22.03
CA ARG A 301 -14.29 -2.96 22.68
C ARG A 301 -13.90 -1.81 21.75
N LEU A 302 -13.07 -2.02 20.72
CA LEU A 302 -12.79 -0.99 19.70
C LEU A 302 -14.07 -0.57 18.95
N LEU A 303 -15.02 -1.49 18.72
CA LEU A 303 -16.28 -1.18 18.03
C LEU A 303 -17.25 -0.30 18.86
N THR A 304 -17.07 -0.26 20.19
CA THR A 304 -17.86 0.58 21.10
C THR A 304 -17.07 1.77 21.67
N TRP A 305 -15.85 1.98 21.18
CA TRP A 305 -14.87 2.93 21.70
C TRP A 305 -15.18 4.38 21.28
N ASP A 306 -14.81 5.36 22.12
CA ASP A 306 -14.87 6.78 21.77
C ASP A 306 -13.56 7.22 21.10
N HIS A 307 -13.52 7.11 19.77
CA HIS A 307 -12.36 7.46 18.94
C HIS A 307 -12.07 8.97 18.88
N GLU A 308 -12.97 9.84 19.33
CA GLU A 308 -12.68 11.29 19.40
C GLU A 308 -11.78 11.61 20.61
N ARG A 309 -11.95 10.87 21.70
CA ARG A 309 -11.30 11.15 23.00
C ARG A 309 -10.14 10.21 23.33
N LYS A 310 -10.08 9.04 22.69
CA LYS A 310 -9.04 8.03 22.92
C LYS A 310 -8.49 7.55 21.57
N PRO A 311 -7.18 7.67 21.31
CA PRO A 311 -6.58 7.25 20.05
C PRO A 311 -6.65 5.72 19.88
N PHE A 312 -6.41 5.26 18.64
CA PHE A 312 -6.25 3.84 18.35
C PHE A 312 -4.91 3.30 18.92
N PRO A 313 -4.87 2.02 19.35
CA PRO A 313 -3.62 1.36 19.75
C PRO A 313 -2.62 1.33 18.59
N GLU A 314 -1.32 1.50 18.86
CA GLU A 314 -0.27 1.65 17.85
C GLU A 314 -0.21 0.48 16.84
N THR A 315 -0.55 -0.74 17.28
CA THR A 315 -0.62 -1.95 16.42
C THR A 315 -1.84 -2.02 15.51
N VAL A 316 -2.83 -1.12 15.66
CA VAL A 316 -4.14 -1.15 14.97
C VAL A 316 -4.39 0.13 14.16
N VAL A 317 -3.43 1.06 14.12
CA VAL A 317 -3.56 2.36 13.41
C VAL A 317 -3.86 2.19 11.91
N MET A 318 -3.31 1.17 11.26
CA MET A 318 -3.57 0.90 9.83
C MET A 318 -5.04 0.51 9.57
N ASP A 319 -5.68 -0.18 10.52
CA ASP A 319 -7.08 -0.61 10.44
C ASP A 319 -8.09 0.46 10.90
N GLN A 320 -7.65 1.66 11.32
CA GLN A 320 -8.52 2.67 11.95
C GLN A 320 -9.82 2.93 11.17
N ILE A 321 -9.74 3.09 9.85
CA ILE A 321 -10.91 3.36 9.00
C ILE A 321 -11.88 2.17 9.02
N ARG A 322 -11.36 0.94 8.93
CA ARG A 322 -12.17 -0.30 8.98
C ARG A 322 -12.90 -0.46 10.31
N PHE A 323 -12.25 -0.12 11.43
CA PHE A 323 -12.90 -0.12 12.74
C PHE A 323 -13.97 0.97 12.86
N GLN A 324 -13.77 2.15 12.26
CA GLN A 324 -14.79 3.21 12.21
C GLN A 324 -15.99 2.80 11.33
N GLU A 325 -15.76 2.16 10.19
CA GLU A 325 -16.80 1.58 9.31
C GLU A 325 -17.60 0.49 10.05
N MET A 326 -16.92 -0.50 10.65
CA MET A 326 -17.58 -1.55 11.44
C MET A 326 -18.35 -0.99 12.64
N LYS A 327 -17.84 0.06 13.31
CA LYS A 327 -18.57 0.76 14.37
C LYS A 327 -19.84 1.44 13.84
N LEU A 328 -19.79 2.05 12.66
CA LEU A 328 -20.96 2.65 12.03
C LEU A 328 -22.02 1.57 11.70
N GLU A 329 -21.61 0.43 11.11
CA GLU A 329 -22.50 -0.71 10.86
C GLU A 329 -23.13 -1.25 12.15
N VAL A 330 -22.33 -1.49 13.20
CA VAL A 330 -22.83 -1.94 14.52
C VAL A 330 -23.81 -0.92 15.11
N THR A 331 -23.56 0.38 14.94
CA THR A 331 -24.46 1.44 15.41
C THR A 331 -25.78 1.43 14.63
N GLN A 332 -25.74 1.34 13.30
CA GLN A 332 -26.93 1.25 12.44
C GLN A 332 -27.73 -0.02 12.72
N LEU A 333 -27.09 -1.18 12.93
CA LEU A 333 -27.74 -2.43 13.31
C LEU A 333 -28.36 -2.34 14.71
N THR A 334 -27.72 -1.64 15.66
CA THR A 334 -28.27 -1.41 17.01
C THR A 334 -29.48 -0.47 16.97
N LEU A 335 -29.43 0.60 16.18
CA LEU A 335 -30.57 1.49 15.94
C LEU A 335 -31.72 0.75 15.24
N LEU A 336 -31.44 -0.02 14.20
CA LEU A 336 -32.43 -0.87 13.52
C LEU A 336 -33.07 -1.87 14.48
N GLY A 337 -32.27 -2.57 15.29
CA GLY A 337 -32.77 -3.55 16.27
C GLY A 337 -33.63 -2.91 17.36
N THR A 338 -33.21 -1.78 17.93
CA THR A 338 -33.98 -1.06 18.96
C THR A 338 -35.26 -0.45 18.39
N LEU A 339 -35.24 0.15 17.20
CA LEU A 339 -36.44 0.66 16.52
C LEU A 339 -37.44 -0.46 16.20
N LEU A 340 -36.97 -1.63 15.74
CA LEU A 340 -37.84 -2.79 15.50
C LEU A 340 -38.44 -3.35 16.80
N LEU A 341 -37.66 -3.40 17.90
CA LEU A 341 -38.17 -3.79 19.21
C LEU A 341 -39.22 -2.81 19.75
N VAL A 342 -38.99 -1.49 19.62
CA VAL A 342 -39.98 -0.46 20.00
C VAL A 342 -41.24 -0.58 19.14
N LEU A 343 -41.09 -0.77 17.82
CA LEU A 343 -42.22 -0.96 16.91
C LEU A 343 -43.02 -2.24 17.24
N GLN A 344 -42.34 -3.34 17.54
CA GLN A 344 -42.96 -4.62 17.90
C GLN A 344 -43.72 -4.53 19.23
N ASN A 345 -43.20 -3.78 20.21
CA ASN A 345 -43.87 -3.56 21.50
C ASN A 345 -45.01 -2.52 21.43
N SER A 346 -44.98 -1.58 20.50
CA SER A 346 -46.04 -0.56 20.31
C SER A 346 -47.15 -0.99 19.35
N THR A 347 -46.96 -2.06 18.58
CA THR A 347 -47.91 -2.55 17.58
C THR A 347 -48.79 -3.66 18.16
N SER A 348 -50.10 -3.60 17.90
CA SER A 348 -51.06 -4.65 18.29
C SER A 348 -50.62 -6.03 17.79
N PRO A 349 -50.75 -7.10 18.61
CA PRO A 349 -50.17 -8.43 18.31
C PRO A 349 -50.66 -9.09 17.01
N GLY A 350 -51.76 -8.62 16.42
CA GLY A 350 -52.23 -9.08 15.11
C GLY A 350 -51.44 -8.56 13.90
N LEU A 351 -50.66 -7.47 14.04
CA LEU A 351 -49.81 -6.94 12.96
C LEU A 351 -48.34 -7.37 13.12
N SER A 352 -47.84 -7.48 14.34
CA SER A 352 -46.44 -7.84 14.60
C SER A 352 -46.08 -9.29 14.28
N SER A 353 -47.07 -10.19 14.11
CA SER A 353 -46.82 -11.56 13.63
C SER A 353 -46.59 -11.66 12.11
N HIS A 354 -46.72 -10.57 11.35
CA HIS A 354 -46.64 -10.59 9.89
C HIS A 354 -45.20 -10.33 9.42
N ALA A 355 -44.47 -11.39 9.07
CA ALA A 355 -43.05 -11.29 8.68
C ALA A 355 -42.80 -10.24 7.56
N ALA A 356 -43.64 -10.22 6.53
CA ALA A 356 -43.55 -9.26 5.43
C ALA A 356 -43.73 -7.79 5.86
N PHE A 357 -44.43 -7.50 6.98
CA PHE A 357 -44.47 -6.16 7.55
C PHE A 357 -43.12 -5.81 8.20
N MET A 358 -42.57 -6.72 9.02
CA MET A 358 -41.26 -6.52 9.66
C MET A 358 -40.14 -6.35 8.63
N ASP A 359 -40.15 -7.10 7.52
CA ASP A 359 -39.15 -6.98 6.46
C ASP A 359 -39.30 -5.69 5.64
N ARG A 360 -40.53 -5.23 5.38
CA ARG A 360 -40.78 -3.92 4.78
C ARG A 360 -40.31 -2.78 5.70
N MET A 361 -40.52 -2.89 7.01
CA MET A 361 -40.05 -1.92 7.99
C MET A 361 -38.52 -1.96 8.14
N LYS A 362 -37.87 -3.12 8.07
CA LYS A 362 -36.39 -3.21 7.98
C LYS A 362 -35.86 -2.44 6.78
N GLY A 363 -36.48 -2.59 5.61
CA GLY A 363 -36.10 -1.85 4.40
C GLY A 363 -36.23 -0.34 4.57
N LEU A 364 -37.38 0.13 5.06
CA LEU A 364 -37.61 1.56 5.29
C LEU A 364 -36.68 2.16 6.35
N ILE A 365 -36.43 1.44 7.47
CA ILE A 365 -35.54 1.92 8.52
C ILE A 365 -34.07 1.94 8.04
N ARG A 366 -33.63 0.99 7.20
CA ARG A 366 -32.29 1.04 6.59
C ARG A 366 -32.11 2.29 5.71
N VAL A 367 -33.05 2.56 4.81
CA VAL A 367 -33.01 3.77 3.94
C VAL A 367 -33.08 5.08 4.75
N LEU A 368 -33.71 5.07 5.93
CA LEU A 368 -33.71 6.22 6.86
C LEU A 368 -32.45 6.32 7.74
N LEU A 369 -31.59 5.30 7.76
CA LEU A 369 -30.30 5.29 8.46
C LEU A 369 -29.10 5.46 7.50
N GLU A 370 -29.31 5.32 6.19
CA GLU A 370 -28.33 5.69 5.16
C GLU A 370 -28.03 7.21 5.25
N GLY A 371 -26.83 7.54 5.74
CA GLY A 371 -26.40 8.92 6.05
C GLY A 371 -26.45 9.32 7.53
N VAL A 372 -26.97 8.46 8.42
CA VAL A 372 -26.87 8.69 9.87
C VAL A 372 -25.52 8.20 10.38
N GLY A 373 -24.62 9.13 10.68
CA GLY A 373 -23.30 8.87 11.27
C GLY A 373 -22.12 8.85 10.29
N THR A 374 -22.32 9.24 9.02
CA THR A 374 -21.20 9.61 8.13
C THR A 374 -20.63 10.97 8.55
N PRO A 375 -19.30 11.11 8.73
CA PRO A 375 -18.65 12.39 9.01
C PRO A 375 -18.57 13.31 7.78
#